data_AF-A0A317WNL8-F1
#
_entry.id   AF-A0A317WNL8-F1
#
_cell.length_a   1.000
_cell.length_b   1.000
_cell.length_c   1.000
_cell.angle_alpha   90.00
_cell.angle_beta   90.00
_cell.angle_gamma   90.00
#
_symmetry.space_group_name_H-M   'P 1'
#
loop_
_entity.id
_entity.type
_entity.pdbx_description
1 polymer ?
#
loop_
_entity_poly.entity_id
_entity_poly.type
_entity_poly.pdbx_seq_one_letter_code
_entity_poly.pdbx_strand_id
1 'polypeptide(L)'
;MGKPDPNLHDFLHPLSIDHRILYELSHRFSHTYRELAASSSEQFFPTAITRLPTGHETGRYLAVYLGLSYLRVAFIDLLGDKPPGRQPHVRRTLEKAWPIEERLRRDQAQSLFAWIGDCIAEVIADDLANAKGDTPAELIMGISFCFPTKQKFLNEAILMPTGKGFALSSSLNLHQALLDGYECHTRRTDQDSNHMPAKRRKTFCLPKLKITVMTNDTVATLASLAYSIRTLPNTRVVMGLIVGAGCNSAIPMKLADLQESKTGHIREKQPEAVETIVSTEWTLRGATAPLEELGIVTKWDAELEEHSNRPGFQPLEYMVGGRYIGELVRIICHDWFHGEKKIPRSALPVKLVERYSISTEFLSLVVASSSSDERLAVALSHHLPPPSLSNWIWTPEFAGHIRSIAAAVQERSAALVAAATVGLLACTREIEFKNTTLLRLESQGNSSQEQATTQEHTVQNFETPIPGWQKGPEELVVAVSGGVIQHYPHYKDRIQRQIDRLILSAGPQGEGKSVFLREASDGGIVGVGVLAGSVAGEIEGIVGSTLESDRSHTSVKDDIKSTQFHKDN
;
A
#
# COMPACT_ATOMS: atom_id res chain seq x y z
N MET A 1 9.04 5.79 34.05
CA MET A 1 9.66 6.70 33.06
C MET A 1 10.37 7.79 33.83
N GLY A 2 11.68 7.97 33.62
CA GLY A 2 12.40 9.11 34.18
C GLY A 2 11.89 10.42 33.56
N LYS A 3 12.06 11.56 34.25
CA LYS A 3 11.78 12.86 33.65
C LYS A 3 12.71 13.07 32.45
N PRO A 4 12.21 13.55 31.29
CA PRO A 4 13.06 13.80 30.12
C PRO A 4 14.13 14.86 30.44
N ASP A 5 15.34 14.68 29.92
CA ASP A 5 16.40 15.70 29.96
C ASP A 5 15.85 16.94 29.21
N PRO A 6 15.69 18.10 29.87
CA PRO A 6 15.13 19.29 29.25
C PRO A 6 15.95 19.73 28.03
N ASN A 7 17.27 19.50 28.02
CA ASN A 7 18.10 19.81 26.86
C ASN A 7 17.77 18.91 25.66
N LEU A 8 17.39 17.66 25.90
CA LEU A 8 16.98 16.75 24.82
C LEU A 8 15.63 17.15 24.26
N HIS A 9 14.71 17.63 25.10
CA HIS A 9 13.41 18.10 24.65
C HIS A 9 13.55 19.27 23.68
N ASP A 10 14.33 20.28 24.06
CA ASP A 10 14.60 21.46 23.21
C ASP A 10 15.35 21.07 21.94
N PHE A 11 16.32 20.16 22.05
CA PHE A 11 17.03 19.62 20.89
C PHE A 11 16.10 18.94 19.89
N LEU A 12 15.11 18.16 20.36
CA LEU A 12 14.15 17.46 19.49
C LEU A 12 12.96 18.30 19.06
N HIS A 13 12.83 19.55 19.53
CA HIS A 13 11.74 20.45 19.17
C HIS A 13 11.50 20.56 17.65
N PRO A 14 12.53 20.58 16.76
CA PRO A 14 12.30 20.61 15.31
C PRO A 14 11.53 19.40 14.74
N LEU A 15 11.45 18.27 15.44
CA LEU A 15 10.63 17.11 15.03
C LEU A 15 9.15 17.27 15.41
N SER A 16 8.83 18.19 16.32
CA SER A 16 7.47 18.42 16.79
C SER A 16 6.68 19.20 15.75
N ILE A 17 5.55 18.63 15.31
CA ILE A 17 4.65 19.31 14.36
C ILE A 17 3.42 19.77 15.14
N ASP A 18 3.19 21.08 15.18
CA ASP A 18 1.98 21.65 15.77
C ASP A 18 0.73 21.15 15.02
N HIS A 19 -0.35 20.92 15.76
CA HIS A 19 -1.60 20.39 15.21
C HIS A 19 -2.18 21.29 14.11
N ARG A 20 -2.05 22.62 14.21
CA ARG A 20 -2.51 23.56 13.18
C ARG A 20 -1.68 23.45 11.91
N ILE A 21 -0.36 23.27 12.04
CA ILE A 21 0.54 23.04 10.91
C ILE A 21 0.18 21.71 10.23
N LEU A 22 -0.11 20.67 11.01
CA LEU A 22 -0.50 19.37 10.48
C LEU A 22 -1.84 19.42 9.72
N TYR A 23 -2.80 20.19 10.23
CA TYR A 23 -4.07 20.44 9.56
C TYR A 23 -3.90 21.20 8.24
N GLU A 24 -3.10 22.27 8.25
CA GLU A 24 -2.75 23.03 7.05
C GLU A 24 -1.98 22.17 6.03
N LEU A 25 -1.07 21.31 6.50
CA LEU A 25 -0.36 20.35 5.65
C LEU A 25 -1.33 19.41 4.93
N SER A 26 -2.30 18.85 5.67
CA SER A 26 -3.33 17.97 5.10
C SER A 26 -4.17 18.68 4.04
N HIS A 27 -4.52 19.94 4.30
CA HIS A 27 -5.26 20.78 3.35
C HIS A 27 -4.42 21.07 2.09
N ARG A 28 -3.14 21.44 2.22
CA ARG A 28 -2.24 21.67 1.08
C ARG A 28 -2.01 20.41 0.26
N PHE A 29 -1.79 19.26 0.91
CA PHE A 29 -1.71 17.97 0.23
C PHE A 29 -2.95 17.71 -0.63
N SER A 30 -4.16 18.03 -0.15
CA SER A 30 -5.37 17.84 -0.95
C SER A 30 -5.37 18.64 -2.26
N HIS A 31 -4.84 19.87 -2.26
CA HIS A 31 -4.72 20.69 -3.46
C HIS A 31 -3.61 20.20 -4.38
N THR A 32 -2.42 19.94 -3.84
CA THR A 32 -1.29 19.40 -4.59
C THR A 32 -1.64 18.09 -5.27
N TYR A 33 -2.32 17.17 -4.57
CA TYR A 33 -2.73 15.88 -5.14
C TYR A 33 -3.76 16.04 -6.26
N ARG A 34 -4.69 17.00 -6.13
CA ARG A 34 -5.68 17.30 -7.18
C ARG A 34 -5.01 17.85 -8.43
N GLU A 35 -4.06 18.76 -8.28
CA GLU A 35 -3.29 19.31 -9.40
C GLU A 35 -2.46 18.21 -10.09
N LEU A 36 -1.79 17.36 -9.33
CA LEU A 36 -0.99 16.25 -9.88
C LEU A 36 -1.86 15.21 -10.60
N ALA A 37 -3.03 14.88 -10.04
CA ALA A 37 -4.00 13.99 -10.68
C ALA A 37 -4.41 14.51 -12.06
N ALA A 38 -4.72 15.81 -12.15
CA ALA A 38 -5.20 16.48 -13.35
C ALA A 38 -4.11 16.79 -14.40
N SER A 39 -2.85 16.97 -13.99
CA SER A 39 -1.82 17.54 -14.87
C SER A 39 -0.50 16.75 -14.97
N SER A 40 -0.17 15.90 -13.99
CA SER A 40 1.13 15.22 -13.95
C SER A 40 1.16 13.94 -14.77
N SER A 41 2.21 13.78 -15.59
CA SER A 41 2.53 12.54 -16.32
C SER A 41 3.41 11.56 -15.54
N GLU A 42 3.93 11.96 -14.38
CA GLU A 42 4.94 11.21 -13.63
C GLU A 42 4.46 10.70 -12.27
N GLN A 43 3.20 10.95 -11.91
CA GLN A 43 2.57 10.53 -10.65
C GLN A 43 1.05 10.36 -10.84
N PHE A 44 0.36 9.81 -9.85
CA PHE A 44 -1.08 9.52 -9.94
C PHE A 44 -1.39 8.70 -11.18
N PHE A 45 -0.83 7.49 -11.23
CA PHE A 45 -0.95 6.56 -12.34
C PHE A 45 -2.27 5.80 -12.24
N PRO A 46 -3.23 6.05 -13.14
CA PRO A 46 -4.43 5.22 -13.20
C PRO A 46 -4.06 3.80 -13.62
N THR A 47 -4.79 2.84 -13.06
CA THR A 47 -4.70 1.43 -13.46
C THR A 47 -5.83 1.09 -14.43
N ALA A 48 -5.80 -0.11 -15.00
CA ALA A 48 -6.93 -0.62 -15.77
C ALA A 48 -8.04 -1.23 -14.88
N ILE A 49 -7.98 -1.06 -13.56
CA ILE A 49 -8.95 -1.58 -12.59
C ILE A 49 -9.99 -0.48 -12.33
N THR A 50 -11.19 -0.63 -12.88
CA THR A 50 -12.26 0.37 -12.80
C THR A 50 -13.34 0.05 -11.77
N ARG A 51 -13.29 -1.13 -11.15
CA ARG A 51 -14.23 -1.58 -10.12
C ARG A 51 -13.50 -2.36 -9.04
N LEU A 52 -13.96 -2.22 -7.80
CA LEU A 52 -13.49 -3.03 -6.68
C LEU A 52 -14.17 -4.41 -6.65
N PRO A 53 -13.48 -5.46 -6.17
CA PRO A 53 -14.01 -6.83 -6.11
C PRO A 53 -15.27 -6.91 -5.26
N THR A 54 -16.27 -7.66 -5.74
CA THR A 54 -17.63 -7.72 -5.21
C THR A 54 -17.79 -8.57 -3.95
N GLY A 55 -16.86 -9.49 -3.68
CA GLY A 55 -17.00 -10.51 -2.64
C GLY A 55 -17.62 -11.82 -3.16
N HIS A 56 -18.21 -11.81 -4.36
CA HIS A 56 -18.82 -12.98 -4.98
C HIS A 56 -17.86 -13.76 -5.88
N GLU A 57 -16.64 -13.26 -6.08
CA GLU A 57 -15.63 -13.95 -6.87
C GLU A 57 -15.35 -15.34 -6.28
N THR A 58 -15.28 -16.34 -7.15
CA THR A 58 -14.99 -17.74 -6.82
C THR A 58 -13.91 -18.28 -7.73
N GLY A 59 -13.13 -19.26 -7.26
CA GLY A 59 -12.14 -19.95 -8.09
C GLY A 59 -10.82 -20.16 -7.37
N ARG A 60 -9.82 -20.67 -8.08
CA ARG A 60 -8.47 -20.89 -7.55
C ARG A 60 -7.45 -20.23 -8.47
N TYR A 61 -6.63 -19.36 -7.90
CA TYR A 61 -5.72 -18.50 -8.67
C TYR A 61 -4.31 -18.54 -8.08
N LEU A 62 -3.31 -18.49 -8.96
CA LEU A 62 -1.91 -18.33 -8.53
C LEU A 62 -1.64 -16.85 -8.27
N ALA A 63 -1.20 -16.52 -7.05
CA ALA A 63 -0.86 -15.17 -6.65
C ALA A 63 0.64 -15.05 -6.38
N VAL A 64 1.24 -14.01 -6.94
CA VAL A 64 2.65 -13.69 -6.74
C VAL A 64 2.75 -12.30 -6.12
N TYR A 65 3.52 -12.16 -5.05
CA TYR A 65 3.84 -10.89 -4.43
C TYR A 65 5.35 -10.68 -4.39
N LEU A 66 5.82 -9.66 -5.12
CA LEU A 66 7.22 -9.24 -5.15
C LEU A 66 7.42 -8.01 -4.25
N GLY A 67 7.81 -8.26 -3.00
CA GLY A 67 8.20 -7.22 -2.06
C GLY A 67 9.64 -6.72 -2.27
N LEU A 68 10.09 -5.81 -1.41
CA LEU A 68 11.49 -5.36 -1.40
C LEU A 68 12.44 -6.36 -0.72
N SER A 69 11.91 -7.14 0.21
CA SER A 69 12.68 -8.09 1.03
C SER A 69 12.35 -9.55 0.75
N TYR A 70 11.14 -9.85 0.29
CA TYR A 70 10.66 -11.21 0.09
C TYR A 70 9.85 -11.34 -1.20
N LEU A 71 10.00 -12.47 -1.88
CA LEU A 71 9.06 -12.99 -2.87
C LEU A 71 8.13 -13.96 -2.17
N ARG A 72 6.82 -13.86 -2.42
CA ARG A 72 5.83 -14.85 -1.97
C ARG A 72 5.02 -15.34 -3.15
N VAL A 73 4.76 -16.64 -3.18
CA VAL A 73 3.93 -17.28 -4.21
C VAL A 73 2.94 -18.19 -3.49
N ALA A 74 1.65 -18.04 -3.82
CA ALA A 74 0.60 -18.81 -3.18
C ALA A 74 -0.55 -19.16 -4.14
N PHE A 75 -1.23 -20.27 -3.88
CA PHE A 75 -2.56 -20.53 -4.43
C PHE A 75 -3.63 -19.94 -3.51
N ILE A 76 -4.46 -19.08 -4.11
CA ILE A 76 -5.54 -18.34 -3.47
C ILE A 76 -6.87 -18.90 -3.96
N ASP A 77 -7.62 -19.56 -3.08
CA ASP A 77 -8.98 -19.98 -3.35
C ASP A 77 -9.96 -18.90 -2.88
N LEU A 78 -10.77 -18.40 -3.80
CA LEU A 78 -11.89 -17.52 -3.54
C LEU A 78 -13.15 -18.39 -3.38
N LEU A 79 -13.81 -18.28 -2.24
CA LEU A 79 -14.96 -19.14 -1.92
C LEU A 79 -16.31 -18.48 -2.22
N GLY A 80 -16.30 -17.21 -2.62
CA GLY A 80 -17.47 -16.38 -2.81
C GLY A 80 -18.24 -16.15 -1.51
N ASP A 81 -19.45 -15.60 -1.65
CA ASP A 81 -20.37 -15.40 -0.54
C ASP A 81 -21.16 -16.71 -0.28
N LYS A 82 -21.04 -17.28 0.93
CA LYS A 82 -21.75 -18.49 1.41
C LYS A 82 -22.39 -18.15 2.76
N PRO A 83 -23.49 -18.84 3.17
CA PRO A 83 -24.70 -18.28 3.79
C PRO A 83 -24.51 -17.26 4.93
N PRO A 84 -25.52 -16.42 5.17
CA PRO A 84 -25.42 -15.21 5.99
C PRO A 84 -24.78 -15.46 7.36
N GLY A 85 -23.72 -14.70 7.66
CA GLY A 85 -23.01 -14.71 8.94
C GLY A 85 -21.57 -15.20 8.90
N ARG A 86 -21.03 -15.58 7.74
CA ARG A 86 -19.59 -15.89 7.56
C ARG A 86 -18.95 -14.85 6.64
N GLN A 87 -17.76 -14.38 7.00
CA GLN A 87 -16.98 -13.43 6.18
C GLN A 87 -16.67 -14.04 4.79
N PRO A 88 -16.44 -13.24 3.73
CA PRO A 88 -15.88 -13.73 2.48
C PRO A 88 -14.55 -14.43 2.77
N HIS A 89 -14.49 -15.75 2.54
CA HIS A 89 -13.31 -16.53 2.90
C HIS A 89 -12.38 -16.64 1.70
N VAL A 90 -11.19 -16.09 1.87
CA VAL A 90 -10.03 -16.46 1.08
C VAL A 90 -9.34 -17.63 1.78
N ARG A 91 -9.07 -18.73 1.07
CA ARG A 91 -8.25 -19.83 1.57
C ARG A 91 -6.93 -19.88 0.83
N ARG A 92 -5.82 -19.89 1.57
CA ARG A 92 -4.48 -20.10 1.01
C ARG A 92 -4.13 -21.58 1.14
N THR A 93 -3.97 -22.27 0.02
CA THR A 93 -3.80 -23.74 0.01
C THR A 93 -2.35 -24.19 -0.05
N LEU A 94 -1.49 -23.41 -0.71
CA LEU A 94 -0.06 -23.65 -0.78
C LEU A 94 0.61 -22.29 -0.87
N GLU A 95 1.57 -22.03 0.01
CA GLU A 95 2.31 -20.76 0.04
C GLU A 95 3.78 -21.03 0.35
N LYS A 96 4.66 -20.34 -0.38
CA LYS A 96 6.09 -20.30 -0.11
C LYS A 96 6.61 -18.86 -0.17
N ALA A 97 7.62 -18.58 0.64
CA ALA A 97 8.26 -17.28 0.74
C ALA A 97 9.77 -17.41 0.70
N TRP A 98 10.44 -16.54 -0.05
CA TRP A 98 11.89 -16.52 -0.17
C TRP A 98 12.44 -15.12 0.09
N PRO A 99 13.49 -14.97 0.92
CA PRO A 99 14.18 -13.70 1.07
C PRO A 99 14.89 -13.34 -0.23
N ILE A 100 14.77 -12.09 -0.66
CA ILE A 100 15.48 -11.55 -1.81
C ILE A 100 16.91 -11.22 -1.37
N GLU A 101 17.87 -12.01 -1.84
CA GLU A 101 19.28 -11.78 -1.56
C GLU A 101 19.79 -10.46 -2.16
N GLU A 102 20.76 -9.83 -1.51
CA GLU A 102 21.30 -8.53 -1.96
C GLU A 102 21.89 -8.59 -3.38
N ARG A 103 22.49 -9.74 -3.77
CA ARG A 103 22.95 -9.94 -5.15
C ARG A 103 21.81 -9.79 -6.17
N LEU A 104 20.64 -10.38 -5.91
CA LEU A 104 19.48 -10.31 -6.81
C LEU A 104 18.93 -8.89 -6.92
N ARG A 105 19.16 -8.04 -5.92
CA ARG A 105 18.81 -6.62 -5.99
C ARG A 105 19.78 -5.82 -6.85
N ARG A 106 21.06 -6.21 -6.88
CA ARG A 106 22.14 -5.48 -7.59
C ARG A 106 22.45 -6.01 -8.98
N ASP A 107 22.10 -7.27 -9.24
CA ASP A 107 22.31 -7.95 -10.51
C ASP A 107 21.39 -7.39 -11.61
N GLN A 108 21.63 -7.80 -12.85
CA GLN A 108 20.77 -7.44 -13.98
C GLN A 108 19.36 -8.02 -13.81
N ALA A 109 18.36 -7.30 -14.32
CA ALA A 109 16.95 -7.69 -14.25
C ALA A 109 16.71 -9.17 -14.63
N GLN A 110 17.38 -9.66 -15.68
CA GLN A 110 17.24 -11.06 -16.12
C GLN A 110 17.52 -12.08 -15.01
N SER A 111 18.52 -11.84 -14.15
CA SER A 111 18.84 -12.75 -13.04
C SER A 111 17.76 -12.76 -11.96
N LEU A 112 17.16 -11.61 -11.66
CA LEU A 112 16.03 -11.50 -10.74
C LEU A 112 14.81 -12.25 -11.28
N PHE A 113 14.46 -12.06 -12.54
CA PHE A 113 13.28 -12.68 -13.14
C PHE A 113 13.43 -14.18 -13.40
N ALA A 114 14.65 -14.66 -13.73
CA ALA A 114 14.93 -16.09 -13.75
C ALA A 114 14.72 -16.73 -12.37
N TRP A 115 15.20 -16.08 -11.29
CA TRP A 115 14.97 -16.56 -9.92
C TRP A 115 13.49 -16.51 -9.51
N ILE A 116 12.73 -15.49 -9.93
CA ILE A 116 11.27 -15.46 -9.73
C ILE A 116 10.61 -16.64 -10.45
N GLY A 117 11.04 -16.94 -11.69
CA GLY A 117 10.61 -18.10 -12.46
C GLY A 117 10.87 -19.42 -11.74
N ASP A 118 12.08 -19.61 -11.21
CA ASP A 118 12.46 -20.78 -10.39
C ASP A 118 11.49 -20.96 -9.21
N CYS A 119 11.17 -19.89 -8.49
CA CYS A 119 10.30 -19.93 -7.31
C CYS A 119 8.84 -20.24 -7.67
N ILE A 120 8.33 -19.65 -8.76
CA ILE A 120 6.97 -19.92 -9.26
C ILE A 120 6.86 -21.37 -9.72
N ALA A 121 7.84 -21.85 -10.50
CA ALA A 121 7.90 -23.23 -10.98
C ALA A 121 7.93 -24.22 -9.81
N GLU A 122 8.63 -23.90 -8.72
CA GLU A 122 8.66 -24.73 -7.52
C GLU A 122 7.29 -24.85 -6.84
N VAL A 123 6.53 -23.76 -6.68
CA VAL A 123 5.19 -23.84 -6.08
C VAL A 123 4.24 -24.66 -6.95
N ILE A 124 4.28 -24.46 -8.26
CA ILE A 124 3.40 -25.18 -9.19
C ILE A 124 3.75 -26.67 -9.20
N ALA A 125 5.05 -27.02 -9.23
CA ALA A 125 5.48 -28.40 -9.19
C ALA A 125 5.01 -29.11 -7.91
N ASP A 126 5.11 -28.44 -6.76
CA ASP A 126 4.64 -28.97 -5.48
C ASP A 126 3.12 -29.14 -5.45
N ASP A 127 2.35 -28.21 -6.04
CA ASP A 127 0.89 -28.36 -6.15
C ASP A 127 0.52 -29.57 -7.02
N LEU A 128 1.16 -29.72 -8.18
CA LEU A 128 0.91 -30.83 -9.11
C LEU A 128 1.31 -32.19 -8.51
N ALA A 129 2.38 -32.26 -7.73
CA ALA A 129 2.80 -33.47 -7.04
C ALA A 129 1.77 -33.95 -5.98
N ASN A 130 0.97 -33.02 -5.44
CA ASN A 130 -0.04 -33.29 -4.42
C ASN A 130 -1.47 -33.37 -4.99
N ALA A 131 -1.67 -32.93 -6.23
CA ALA A 131 -2.98 -32.95 -6.89
C ALA A 131 -3.37 -34.38 -7.30
N LYS A 132 -4.66 -34.70 -7.14
CA LYS A 132 -5.25 -35.99 -7.56
C LYS A 132 -5.95 -35.92 -8.93
N GLY A 133 -5.75 -34.84 -9.69
CA GLY A 133 -6.45 -34.57 -10.96
C GLY A 133 -5.49 -34.20 -12.09
N ASP A 134 -6.06 -33.98 -13.27
CA ASP A 134 -5.30 -33.59 -14.46
C ASP A 134 -4.62 -32.23 -14.28
N THR A 135 -3.42 -32.13 -14.82
CA THR A 135 -2.68 -30.86 -14.86
C THR A 135 -3.42 -29.90 -15.80
N PRO A 136 -3.83 -28.70 -15.35
CA PRO A 136 -4.48 -27.74 -16.24
C PRO A 136 -3.51 -27.35 -17.37
N ALA A 137 -4.02 -27.04 -18.56
CA ALA A 137 -3.16 -26.57 -19.65
C ALA A 137 -2.54 -25.18 -19.35
N GLU A 138 -3.27 -24.36 -18.59
CA GLU A 138 -2.92 -22.98 -18.27
C GLU A 138 -3.38 -22.62 -16.85
N LEU A 139 -2.56 -21.87 -16.11
CA LEU A 139 -2.86 -21.35 -14.79
C LEU A 139 -3.11 -19.85 -14.83
N ILE A 140 -4.29 -19.43 -14.35
CA ILE A 140 -4.61 -18.02 -14.17
C ILE A 140 -3.83 -17.48 -12.98
N MET A 141 -3.13 -16.37 -13.19
CA MET A 141 -2.33 -15.73 -12.16
C MET A 141 -2.48 -14.21 -12.09
N GLY A 142 -2.27 -13.69 -10.89
CA GLY A 142 -2.10 -12.27 -10.61
C GLY A 142 -0.77 -11.99 -9.93
N ILE A 143 -0.15 -10.84 -10.21
CA ILE A 143 1.07 -10.39 -9.54
C ILE A 143 0.94 -8.98 -8.98
N SER A 144 1.40 -8.81 -7.74
CA SER A 144 1.63 -7.50 -7.12
C SER A 144 3.11 -7.26 -6.86
N PHE A 145 3.50 -5.99 -6.92
CA PHE A 145 4.89 -5.59 -6.71
C PHE A 145 4.98 -4.20 -6.04
N CYS A 146 6.04 -3.99 -5.26
CA CYS A 146 6.27 -2.76 -4.49
C CYS A 146 7.03 -1.66 -5.27
N PHE A 147 7.00 -1.69 -6.60
CA PHE A 147 7.73 -0.76 -7.47
C PHE A 147 6.78 0.22 -8.18
N PRO A 148 7.22 1.45 -8.48
CA PRO A 148 6.44 2.37 -9.31
C PRO A 148 6.24 1.79 -10.72
N THR A 149 5.00 1.84 -11.22
CA THR A 149 4.66 1.31 -12.54
C THR A 149 3.72 2.19 -13.33
N LYS A 150 3.94 2.20 -14.65
CA LYS A 150 2.95 2.68 -15.61
C LYS A 150 2.20 1.48 -16.16
N GLN A 151 0.88 1.52 -16.08
CA GLN A 151 -0.02 0.43 -16.50
C GLN A 151 -1.00 0.96 -17.54
N LYS A 152 -1.12 0.23 -18.66
CA LYS A 152 -2.17 0.48 -19.68
C LYS A 152 -3.22 -0.62 -19.70
N PHE A 153 -2.84 -1.84 -19.39
CA PHE A 153 -3.73 -3.01 -19.42
C PHE A 153 -3.59 -3.78 -18.12
N LEU A 154 -4.63 -4.53 -17.75
CA LEU A 154 -4.63 -5.33 -16.51
C LEU A 154 -3.45 -6.30 -16.46
N ASN A 155 -3.10 -6.90 -17.59
CA ASN A 155 -2.04 -7.91 -17.71
C ASN A 155 -0.67 -7.36 -18.13
N GLU A 156 -0.48 -6.04 -18.20
CA GLU A 156 0.79 -5.43 -18.61
C GLU A 156 1.18 -4.28 -17.69
N ALA A 157 2.41 -4.30 -17.18
CA ALA A 157 2.99 -3.20 -16.40
C ALA A 157 4.43 -2.91 -16.86
N ILE A 158 4.77 -1.63 -16.94
CA ILE A 158 6.13 -1.16 -17.17
C ILE A 158 6.72 -0.72 -15.83
N LEU A 159 7.73 -1.45 -15.34
CA LEU A 159 8.49 -1.07 -14.14
C LEU A 159 9.29 0.19 -14.44
N MET A 160 9.09 1.22 -13.64
CA MET A 160 9.84 2.47 -13.73
C MET A 160 11.13 2.41 -12.90
N PRO A 161 12.16 3.23 -13.22
CA PRO A 161 13.37 3.30 -12.42
C PRO A 161 13.07 3.63 -10.95
N THR A 162 13.58 2.81 -10.03
CA THR A 162 13.24 2.89 -8.60
C THR A 162 14.38 3.41 -7.73
N GLY A 163 14.06 4.10 -6.63
CA GLY A 163 15.00 4.46 -5.55
C GLY A 163 15.14 3.37 -4.48
N LYS A 164 14.39 2.28 -4.59
CA LYS A 164 14.18 1.28 -3.52
C LYS A 164 15.31 0.24 -3.40
N GLY A 165 16.50 0.53 -3.95
CA GLY A 165 17.70 -0.31 -3.82
C GLY A 165 17.79 -1.50 -4.78
N PHE A 166 17.08 -1.45 -5.91
CA PHE A 166 17.16 -2.44 -6.99
C PHE A 166 17.84 -1.83 -8.22
N ALA A 167 18.69 -2.59 -8.90
CA ALA A 167 19.39 -2.23 -10.14
C ALA A 167 18.47 -2.35 -11.38
N LEU A 168 17.27 -1.78 -11.28
CA LEU A 168 16.30 -1.67 -12.39
C LEU A 168 16.44 -0.28 -13.01
N SER A 169 17.48 -0.09 -13.82
CA SER A 169 17.87 1.21 -14.37
C SER A 169 17.08 1.62 -15.62
N SER A 170 16.43 0.68 -16.30
CA SER A 170 15.61 0.90 -17.49
C SER A 170 14.15 0.52 -17.27
N SER A 171 13.29 1.05 -18.12
CA SER A 171 11.89 0.63 -18.18
C SER A 171 11.83 -0.84 -18.59
N LEU A 172 11.25 -1.69 -17.76
CA LEU A 172 11.15 -3.13 -18.00
C LEU A 172 9.69 -3.53 -18.21
N ASN A 173 9.41 -4.25 -19.31
CA ASN A 173 8.11 -4.89 -19.49
C ASN A 173 8.01 -6.09 -18.54
N LEU A 174 7.19 -5.95 -17.51
CA LEU A 174 7.08 -6.94 -16.44
C LEU A 174 6.44 -8.24 -16.93
N HIS A 175 5.48 -8.14 -17.85
CA HIS A 175 4.77 -9.29 -18.41
C HIS A 175 5.76 -10.21 -19.12
N GLN A 176 6.54 -9.64 -20.05
CA GLN A 176 7.53 -10.40 -20.79
C GLN A 176 8.63 -10.95 -19.88
N ALA A 177 9.16 -10.14 -18.95
CA ALA A 177 10.23 -10.56 -18.05
C ALA A 177 9.83 -11.76 -17.17
N LEU A 178 8.60 -11.80 -16.66
CA LEU A 178 8.09 -12.93 -15.88
C LEU A 178 7.90 -14.18 -16.73
N LEU A 179 7.33 -14.04 -17.93
CA LEU A 179 7.16 -15.16 -18.86
C LEU A 179 8.52 -15.74 -19.27
N ASP A 180 9.49 -14.91 -19.64
CA ASP A 180 10.85 -15.34 -19.99
C ASP A 180 11.53 -16.06 -18.82
N GLY A 181 11.39 -15.52 -17.61
CA GLY A 181 11.92 -16.12 -16.39
C GLY A 181 11.32 -17.50 -16.11
N TYR A 182 10.02 -17.65 -16.35
CA TYR A 182 9.31 -18.93 -16.16
C TYR A 182 9.52 -19.94 -17.29
N GLU A 183 9.62 -19.48 -18.55
CA GLU A 183 9.71 -20.34 -19.73
C GLU A 183 10.93 -21.27 -19.69
N CYS A 184 12.00 -20.87 -18.99
CA CYS A 184 13.17 -21.72 -18.79
C CYS A 184 12.86 -23.03 -18.02
N HIS A 185 11.70 -23.12 -17.37
CA HIS A 185 11.19 -24.32 -16.70
C HIS A 185 10.11 -25.06 -17.49
N THR A 186 9.52 -24.47 -18.52
CA THR A 186 8.55 -25.14 -19.37
C THR A 186 9.27 -25.81 -20.53
N ARG A 187 9.41 -27.14 -20.53
CA ARG A 187 9.93 -27.84 -21.71
C ARG A 187 8.92 -27.73 -22.86
N ARG A 188 9.38 -27.24 -24.02
CA ARG A 188 8.75 -27.54 -25.31
C ARG A 188 9.03 -29.02 -25.59
N THR A 189 7.98 -29.79 -25.86
CA THR A 189 8.08 -31.23 -26.15
C THR A 189 8.85 -31.53 -27.43
N ASP A 190 9.18 -30.53 -28.24
CA ASP A 190 9.93 -30.69 -29.48
C ASP A 190 11.11 -29.70 -29.56
N GLN A 191 12.30 -30.26 -29.76
CA GLN A 191 13.57 -29.64 -30.19
C GLN A 191 14.54 -29.13 -29.11
N ASP A 192 15.81 -29.52 -29.30
CA ASP A 192 17.05 -29.11 -28.63
C ASP A 192 17.47 -29.78 -27.31
N SER A 193 17.93 -31.03 -27.45
CA SER A 193 18.67 -31.77 -26.43
C SER A 193 20.17 -31.43 -26.33
N ASN A 194 20.70 -30.48 -27.09
CA ASN A 194 22.13 -30.15 -27.08
C ASN A 194 22.37 -28.68 -26.72
N HIS A 195 23.15 -28.45 -25.66
CA HIS A 195 23.76 -27.16 -25.25
C HIS A 195 23.13 -26.35 -24.09
N MET A 196 22.75 -26.96 -22.95
CA MET A 196 22.65 -26.19 -21.68
C MET A 196 23.22 -26.94 -20.46
N PRO A 197 23.95 -26.25 -19.55
CA PRO A 197 24.68 -26.87 -18.44
C PRO A 197 23.77 -27.52 -17.39
N ALA A 198 24.14 -28.73 -16.98
CA ALA A 198 23.33 -29.72 -16.26
C ALA A 198 22.84 -29.36 -14.84
N LYS A 199 23.16 -28.18 -14.28
CA LYS A 199 22.85 -27.82 -12.88
C LYS A 199 21.47 -27.18 -12.65
N ARG A 200 20.68 -26.91 -13.71
CA ARG A 200 19.37 -26.20 -13.61
C ARG A 200 18.15 -27.02 -14.04
N ARG A 201 18.28 -28.32 -14.29
CA ARG A 201 17.15 -29.19 -14.71
C ARG A 201 16.28 -29.61 -13.50
N LYS A 202 15.37 -28.75 -13.05
CA LYS A 202 14.09 -29.24 -12.50
C LYS A 202 13.13 -29.33 -13.69
N THR A 203 13.04 -30.53 -14.27
CA THR A 203 12.31 -30.77 -15.53
C THR A 203 10.87 -31.14 -15.21
N PHE A 204 10.02 -30.15 -14.97
CA PHE A 204 8.60 -30.38 -14.79
C PHE A 204 7.86 -30.06 -16.09
N CYS A 205 6.91 -30.90 -16.51
CA CYS A 205 5.92 -30.49 -17.50
C CYS A 205 4.93 -29.55 -16.80
N LEU A 206 5.27 -28.26 -16.78
CA LEU A 206 4.46 -27.27 -16.08
C LEU A 206 3.42 -26.64 -17.01
N PRO A 207 2.25 -26.26 -16.48
CA PRO A 207 1.23 -25.49 -17.20
C PRO A 207 1.78 -24.15 -17.69
N LYS A 208 1.15 -23.59 -18.74
CA LYS A 208 1.42 -22.21 -19.15
C LYS A 208 0.87 -21.23 -18.11
N LEU A 209 1.45 -20.04 -18.02
CA LEU A 209 0.97 -18.98 -17.15
C LEU A 209 0.11 -17.98 -17.93
N LYS A 210 -1.12 -17.75 -17.46
CA LYS A 210 -1.97 -16.65 -17.90
C LYS A 210 -1.95 -15.53 -16.88
N ILE A 211 -1.04 -14.58 -17.06
CA ILE A 211 -1.01 -13.36 -16.25
C ILE A 211 -2.23 -12.51 -16.62
N THR A 212 -3.21 -12.43 -15.73
CA THR A 212 -4.46 -11.66 -15.95
C THR A 212 -4.40 -10.29 -15.31
N VAL A 213 -3.69 -10.17 -14.18
CA VAL A 213 -3.55 -8.92 -13.43
C VAL A 213 -2.11 -8.71 -12.99
N MET A 214 -1.62 -7.50 -13.20
CA MET A 214 -0.36 -6.97 -12.69
C MET A 214 -0.68 -5.63 -12.03
N THR A 215 -0.30 -5.42 -10.78
CA THR A 215 -0.63 -4.15 -10.11
C THR A 215 0.32 -3.79 -8.96
N ASN A 216 0.25 -2.56 -8.47
CA ASN A 216 1.00 -2.14 -7.31
C ASN A 216 0.42 -2.76 -6.02
N ASP A 217 1.28 -3.01 -5.04
CA ASP A 217 0.93 -3.57 -3.73
C ASP A 217 -0.15 -2.77 -2.97
N THR A 218 -0.21 -1.45 -3.14
CA THR A 218 -1.29 -0.62 -2.56
C THR A 218 -2.67 -0.95 -3.16
N VAL A 219 -2.74 -1.15 -4.48
CA VAL A 219 -3.98 -1.51 -5.19
C VAL A 219 -4.44 -2.91 -4.80
N ALA A 220 -3.51 -3.87 -4.71
CA ALA A 220 -3.81 -5.20 -4.20
C ALA A 220 -4.31 -5.15 -2.75
N THR A 221 -3.68 -4.35 -1.89
CA THR A 221 -4.10 -4.17 -0.49
C THR A 221 -5.52 -3.61 -0.38
N LEU A 222 -5.85 -2.61 -1.21
CA LEU A 222 -7.22 -2.08 -1.33
C LEU A 222 -8.19 -3.18 -1.76
N ALA A 223 -7.90 -3.90 -2.84
CA ALA A 223 -8.76 -4.95 -3.38
C ALA A 223 -8.98 -6.10 -2.38
N SER A 224 -7.94 -6.53 -1.68
CA SER A 224 -8.02 -7.58 -0.67
C SER A 224 -9.03 -7.25 0.41
N LEU A 225 -8.98 -6.03 0.95
CA LEU A 225 -9.89 -5.65 2.03
C LEU A 225 -11.29 -5.32 1.50
N ALA A 226 -11.37 -4.73 0.31
CA ALA A 226 -12.63 -4.50 -0.38
C ALA A 226 -13.39 -5.81 -0.62
N TYR A 227 -12.71 -6.92 -0.90
CA TYR A 227 -13.35 -8.25 -0.99
C TYR A 227 -13.91 -8.71 0.36
N SER A 228 -13.16 -8.56 1.45
CA SER A 228 -13.57 -9.06 2.78
C SER A 228 -14.64 -8.23 3.49
N ILE A 229 -14.61 -6.90 3.36
CA ILE A 229 -15.47 -5.98 4.14
C ILE A 229 -16.90 -5.83 3.59
N ARG A 230 -17.21 -6.42 2.43
CA ARG A 230 -18.54 -6.33 1.76
C ARG A 230 -19.74 -6.68 2.64
N THR A 231 -19.53 -7.39 3.73
CA THR A 231 -20.58 -7.84 4.66
C THR A 231 -20.99 -6.80 5.70
N LEU A 232 -20.31 -5.65 5.79
CA LEU A 232 -20.60 -4.62 6.80
C LEU A 232 -21.49 -3.50 6.22
N PRO A 233 -22.69 -3.27 6.79
CA PRO A 233 -23.54 -2.17 6.35
C PRO A 233 -22.88 -0.83 6.64
N ASN A 234 -22.94 0.10 5.68
CA ASN A 234 -22.38 1.45 5.77
C ASN A 234 -20.86 1.51 5.98
N THR A 235 -20.13 0.47 5.57
CA THR A 235 -18.67 0.48 5.53
C THR A 235 -18.20 0.39 4.08
N ARG A 236 -17.24 1.23 3.71
CA ARG A 236 -16.62 1.19 2.38
C ARG A 236 -15.11 1.32 2.48
N VAL A 237 -14.40 0.45 1.77
CA VAL A 237 -12.94 0.56 1.65
C VAL A 237 -12.62 1.61 0.59
N VAL A 238 -11.94 2.67 0.99
CA VAL A 238 -11.69 3.85 0.16
C VAL A 238 -10.23 4.00 -0.24
N MET A 239 -9.29 3.37 0.45
CA MET A 239 -7.87 3.58 0.21
C MET A 239 -7.06 2.34 0.55
N GLY A 240 -6.08 2.01 -0.27
CA GLY A 240 -4.97 1.11 0.08
C GLY A 240 -3.78 1.94 0.52
N LEU A 241 -3.18 1.62 1.66
CA LEU A 241 -2.04 2.32 2.23
C LEU A 241 -0.96 1.32 2.63
N ILE A 242 0.24 1.52 2.09
CA ILE A 242 1.43 0.77 2.48
C ILE A 242 2.33 1.66 3.33
N VAL A 243 2.67 1.20 4.53
CA VAL A 243 3.75 1.77 5.36
C VAL A 243 4.65 0.64 5.85
N GLY A 244 5.66 0.35 5.04
CA GLY A 244 6.63 -0.72 5.26
C GLY A 244 8.03 -0.19 5.08
N ALA A 245 8.86 -0.89 4.32
CA ALA A 245 10.18 -0.38 3.94
C ALA A 245 10.10 0.94 3.14
N GLY A 246 9.06 1.10 2.32
CA GLY A 246 8.65 2.37 1.71
C GLY A 246 7.22 2.77 2.10
N CYS A 247 6.69 3.81 1.47
CA CYS A 247 5.32 4.27 1.68
C CYS A 247 4.65 4.70 0.38
N ASN A 248 3.41 4.25 0.17
CA ASN A 248 2.60 4.62 -0.98
C ASN A 248 1.10 4.43 -0.66
N SER A 249 0.24 5.00 -1.49
CA SER A 249 -1.21 4.79 -1.42
C SER A 249 -1.85 4.65 -2.79
N ALA A 250 -2.95 3.90 -2.85
CA ALA A 250 -3.87 3.85 -3.97
C ALA A 250 -5.31 4.15 -3.53
N ILE A 251 -6.07 4.80 -4.40
CA ILE A 251 -7.44 5.27 -4.12
C ILE A 251 -8.27 5.27 -5.42
N PRO A 252 -9.58 4.97 -5.38
CA PRO A 252 -10.47 5.23 -6.51
C PRO A 252 -10.56 6.73 -6.81
N MET A 253 -10.42 7.11 -8.09
CA MET A 253 -10.59 8.48 -8.56
C MET A 253 -11.48 8.53 -9.79
N LYS A 254 -12.28 9.58 -9.92
CA LYS A 254 -13.10 9.81 -11.11
C LYS A 254 -12.21 10.07 -12.31
N LEU A 255 -12.53 9.48 -13.46
CA LEU A 255 -11.76 9.71 -14.69
C LEU A 255 -11.77 11.19 -15.11
N ALA A 256 -12.82 11.94 -14.76
CA ALA A 256 -12.92 13.38 -15.03
C ALA A 256 -11.94 14.23 -14.22
N ASP A 257 -11.41 13.74 -13.10
CA ASP A 257 -10.42 14.44 -12.27
C ASP A 257 -8.97 14.12 -12.71
N LEU A 258 -8.79 13.26 -13.72
CA LEU A 258 -7.49 12.77 -14.17
C LEU A 258 -7.12 13.34 -15.55
N GLN A 259 -5.82 13.49 -15.78
CA GLN A 259 -5.29 13.91 -17.07
C GLN A 259 -5.72 12.95 -18.21
N GLU A 260 -6.27 13.51 -19.29
CA GLU A 260 -6.79 12.75 -20.45
C GLU A 260 -5.78 11.76 -21.05
N SER A 261 -4.51 12.18 -21.15
CA SER A 261 -3.41 11.36 -21.69
C SER A 261 -3.16 10.09 -20.88
N LYS A 262 -3.54 10.07 -19.59
CA LYS A 262 -3.41 8.91 -18.71
C LYS A 262 -4.63 7.99 -18.77
N THR A 263 -5.80 8.50 -19.14
CA THR A 263 -7.08 7.75 -19.06
C THR A 263 -7.66 7.34 -20.40
N GLY A 264 -7.13 7.85 -21.52
CA GLY A 264 -7.64 7.52 -22.87
C GLY A 264 -7.74 6.01 -23.14
N HIS A 265 -6.74 5.24 -22.71
CA HIS A 265 -6.74 3.77 -22.86
C HIS A 265 -7.84 3.07 -22.05
N ILE A 266 -8.26 3.65 -20.93
CA ILE A 266 -9.36 3.13 -20.09
C ILE A 266 -10.69 3.41 -20.80
N ARG A 267 -10.90 4.65 -21.25
CA ARG A 267 -12.13 5.06 -21.95
C ARG A 267 -12.34 4.31 -23.26
N GLU A 268 -11.26 3.97 -23.96
CA GLU A 268 -11.32 3.17 -25.18
C GLU A 268 -11.81 1.74 -24.90
N LYS A 269 -11.34 1.12 -23.81
CA LYS A 269 -11.67 -0.27 -23.45
C LYS A 269 -12.95 -0.43 -22.64
N GLN A 270 -13.28 0.56 -21.82
CA GLN A 270 -14.45 0.59 -20.93
C GLN A 270 -15.08 1.99 -20.99
N PRO A 271 -15.85 2.31 -22.05
CA PRO A 271 -16.47 3.62 -22.24
C PRO A 271 -17.43 4.02 -21.11
N GLU A 272 -17.98 3.05 -20.40
CA GLU A 272 -18.89 3.21 -19.27
C GLU A 272 -18.17 3.44 -17.93
N ALA A 273 -16.84 3.30 -17.88
CA ALA A 273 -16.08 3.54 -16.66
C ALA A 273 -16.19 5.01 -16.25
N VAL A 274 -16.56 5.24 -14.99
CA VAL A 274 -16.62 6.59 -14.38
C VAL A 274 -15.42 6.87 -13.47
N GLU A 275 -14.80 5.80 -12.96
CA GLU A 275 -13.67 5.85 -12.04
C GLU A 275 -12.63 4.78 -12.37
N THR A 276 -11.44 4.94 -11.82
CA THR A 276 -10.37 3.96 -11.84
C THR A 276 -9.58 4.00 -10.54
N ILE A 277 -8.96 2.90 -10.15
CA ILE A 277 -7.99 2.89 -9.07
C ILE A 277 -6.69 3.55 -9.55
N VAL A 278 -6.21 4.52 -8.77
CA VAL A 278 -4.97 5.26 -9.05
C VAL A 278 -3.91 4.88 -8.03
N SER A 279 -2.73 4.46 -8.49
CA SER A 279 -1.52 4.44 -7.64
C SER A 279 -0.94 5.84 -7.59
N THR A 280 -0.89 6.44 -6.40
CA THR A 280 -0.59 7.87 -6.27
C THR A 280 0.90 8.17 -6.42
N GLU A 281 1.77 7.30 -5.91
CA GLU A 281 3.19 7.58 -5.71
C GLU A 281 3.41 8.91 -4.96
N TRP A 282 2.55 9.19 -3.97
CA TRP A 282 2.45 10.45 -3.22
C TRP A 282 3.71 10.85 -2.42
N THR A 283 4.74 10.00 -2.41
CA THR A 283 6.01 10.27 -1.74
C THR A 283 7.04 10.94 -2.64
N LEU A 284 6.82 10.91 -3.96
CA LEU A 284 7.72 11.51 -4.94
C LEU A 284 7.72 13.05 -4.84
N ARG A 285 8.85 13.68 -5.18
CA ARG A 285 9.09 15.13 -4.98
C ARG A 285 7.93 16.06 -5.36
N GLY A 286 7.27 15.83 -6.51
CA GLY A 286 6.14 16.65 -6.98
C GLY A 286 4.98 16.77 -5.99
N ALA A 287 4.79 15.78 -5.12
CA ALA A 287 3.72 15.71 -4.14
C ALA A 287 4.11 16.30 -2.76
N THR A 288 5.36 16.74 -2.59
CA THR A 288 5.95 16.99 -1.27
C THR A 288 6.33 18.45 -1.01
N ALA A 289 6.09 19.36 -1.95
CA ALA A 289 6.35 20.79 -1.77
C ALA A 289 5.75 21.38 -0.46
N PRO A 290 4.53 21.00 -0.02
CA PRO A 290 3.99 21.47 1.25
C PRO A 290 4.85 21.18 2.50
N LEU A 291 5.73 20.16 2.46
CA LEU A 291 6.64 19.86 3.57
C LEU A 291 7.70 20.96 3.74
N GLU A 292 8.26 21.45 2.63
CA GLU A 292 9.24 22.53 2.63
C GLU A 292 8.58 23.88 2.94
N GLU A 293 7.44 24.17 2.31
CA GLU A 293 6.70 25.43 2.50
C GLU A 293 6.25 25.68 3.94
N LEU A 294 5.98 24.60 4.69
CA LEU A 294 5.57 24.66 6.09
C LEU A 294 6.73 24.49 7.09
N GLY A 295 7.98 24.42 6.60
CA GLY A 295 9.16 24.31 7.46
C GLY A 295 9.24 23.00 8.25
N ILE A 296 8.67 21.91 7.72
CA ILE A 296 8.64 20.59 8.37
C ILE A 296 9.96 19.83 8.17
N VAL A 297 10.63 20.08 7.05
CA VAL A 297 11.93 19.48 6.73
C VAL A 297 12.98 19.98 7.70
N THR A 298 13.58 19.08 8.48
CA THR A 298 14.64 19.42 9.44
C THR A 298 16.04 19.27 8.84
N LYS A 299 17.05 19.79 9.53
CA LYS A 299 18.46 19.58 9.18
C LYS A 299 18.84 18.09 9.06
N TRP A 300 18.22 17.21 9.86
CA TRP A 300 18.51 15.77 9.82
C TRP A 300 17.85 15.09 8.62
N ASP A 301 16.69 15.57 8.19
CA ASP A 301 16.06 15.10 6.95
C ASP A 301 16.89 15.50 5.73
N ALA A 302 17.43 16.73 5.73
CA ALA A 302 18.33 17.20 4.68
C ALA A 302 19.63 16.37 4.62
N GLU A 303 20.24 16.06 5.77
CA GLU A 303 21.42 15.17 5.83
C GLU A 303 21.11 13.77 5.28
N LEU A 304 19.96 13.21 5.66
CA LEU A 304 19.49 11.91 5.17
C LEU A 304 19.28 11.91 3.65
N GLU A 305 18.63 12.95 3.12
CA GLU A 305 18.35 13.10 1.70
C GLU A 305 19.64 13.23 0.87
N GLU A 306 20.55 14.11 1.29
CA GLU A 306 21.85 14.34 0.62
C GLU A 306 22.67 13.06 0.49
N HIS A 307 22.61 12.20 1.50
CA HIS A 307 23.36 10.93 1.55
C HIS A 307 22.54 9.71 1.10
N SER A 308 21.34 9.92 0.54
CA SER A 308 20.54 8.86 -0.04
C SER A 308 21.05 8.47 -1.45
N ASN A 309 20.62 7.32 -1.96
CA ASN A 309 21.03 6.85 -3.28
C ASN A 309 20.57 7.76 -4.43
N ARG A 310 19.47 8.49 -4.24
CA ARG A 310 18.87 9.38 -5.24
C ARG A 310 18.29 10.60 -4.52
N PRO A 311 19.14 11.57 -4.11
CA PRO A 311 18.70 12.76 -3.39
C PRO A 311 17.53 13.42 -4.11
N GLY A 312 16.48 13.73 -3.36
CA GLY A 312 15.29 14.37 -3.90
C GLY A 312 14.32 13.52 -4.66
N PHE A 313 14.47 12.20 -4.64
CA PHE A 313 13.54 11.35 -5.36
C PHE A 313 12.20 11.22 -4.62
N GLN A 314 12.23 10.89 -3.33
CA GLN A 314 11.03 10.66 -2.51
C GLN A 314 11.12 11.30 -1.10
N PRO A 315 11.04 12.65 -0.99
CA PRO A 315 11.25 13.35 0.28
C PRO A 315 10.37 12.86 1.43
N LEU A 316 9.08 12.59 1.18
CA LEU A 316 8.19 12.06 2.21
C LEU A 316 8.57 10.63 2.61
N GLU A 317 9.00 9.78 1.68
CA GLU A 317 9.42 8.41 1.99
C GLU A 317 10.65 8.39 2.90
N TYR A 318 11.55 9.37 2.81
CA TYR A 318 12.69 9.49 3.72
C TYR A 318 12.26 9.73 5.17
N MET A 319 11.11 10.38 5.40
CA MET A 319 10.59 10.67 6.73
C MET A 319 9.68 9.58 7.30
N VAL A 320 9.08 8.73 6.43
CA VAL A 320 8.06 7.76 6.86
C VAL A 320 8.36 6.30 6.51
N GLY A 321 9.28 6.05 5.58
CA GLY A 321 9.64 4.72 5.14
C GLY A 321 10.55 4.00 6.14
N GLY A 322 10.24 2.74 6.43
CA GLY A 322 11.01 1.88 7.33
C GLY A 322 12.45 1.64 6.90
N ARG A 323 12.79 1.86 5.61
CA ARG A 323 14.17 1.86 5.13
C ARG A 323 14.99 3.02 5.71
N TYR A 324 14.35 4.15 6.01
CA TYR A 324 15.00 5.42 6.32
C TYR A 324 14.86 5.83 7.79
N ILE A 325 13.77 5.42 8.45
CA ILE A 325 13.51 5.69 9.87
C ILE A 325 14.72 5.36 10.77
N GLY A 326 15.33 4.18 10.57
CA GLY A 326 16.50 3.77 11.35
C GLY A 326 17.71 4.68 11.16
N GLU A 327 17.95 5.10 9.91
CA GLU A 327 19.04 6.02 9.59
C GLU A 327 18.79 7.43 10.10
N LEU A 328 17.56 7.92 10.02
CA LEU A 328 17.18 9.21 10.58
C LEU A 328 17.41 9.23 12.10
N VAL A 329 17.01 8.17 12.82
CA VAL A 329 17.32 8.03 14.25
C VAL A 329 18.83 7.98 14.50
N ARG A 330 19.61 7.29 13.66
CA ARG A 330 21.08 7.27 13.77
C ARG A 330 21.68 8.65 13.63
N ILE A 331 21.27 9.41 12.61
CA ILE A 331 21.71 10.79 12.36
C ILE A 331 21.45 11.66 13.58
N ILE A 332 20.22 11.64 14.11
CA ILE A 332 19.83 12.44 15.28
C ILE A 332 20.60 11.99 16.52
N CYS A 333 20.78 10.67 16.74
CA CYS A 333 21.59 10.15 17.84
C CYS A 333 23.05 10.60 17.73
N HIS A 334 23.63 10.58 16.54
CA HIS A 334 24.99 11.02 16.32
C HIS A 334 25.13 12.53 16.63
N ASP A 335 24.22 13.36 16.14
CA ASP A 335 24.19 14.80 16.44
C ASP A 335 24.00 15.07 17.95
N TRP A 336 23.12 14.32 18.62
CA TRP A 336 22.92 14.44 20.06
C TRP A 336 24.16 14.04 20.87
N PHE A 337 24.68 12.82 20.65
CA PHE A 337 25.77 12.31 21.50
C PHE A 337 27.11 12.97 21.16
N HIS A 338 27.44 13.13 19.88
CA HIS A 338 28.69 13.74 19.45
C HIS A 338 28.62 15.27 19.46
N GLY A 339 27.57 15.83 18.83
CA GLY A 339 27.39 17.26 18.66
C GLY A 339 27.06 17.96 19.97
N GLU A 340 26.00 17.53 20.67
CA GLU A 340 25.54 18.19 21.90
C GLU A 340 26.27 17.71 23.16
N LYS A 341 26.31 16.40 23.40
CA LYS A 341 26.95 15.81 24.60
C LYS A 341 28.48 15.71 24.51
N LYS A 342 29.08 16.15 23.40
CA LYS A 342 30.53 16.20 23.16
C LYS A 342 31.26 14.87 23.37
N ILE A 343 30.57 13.74 23.16
CA ILE A 343 31.20 12.42 23.22
C ILE A 343 32.07 12.26 21.96
N PRO A 344 33.37 11.91 22.08
CA PRO A 344 34.22 11.75 20.90
C PRO A 344 33.67 10.72 19.92
N ARG A 345 33.76 11.01 18.61
CA ARG A 345 33.30 10.09 17.57
C ARG A 345 33.96 8.70 17.67
N SER A 346 35.23 8.65 18.09
CA SER A 346 35.98 7.41 18.34
C SER A 346 35.51 6.63 19.58
N ALA A 347 34.72 7.24 20.46
CA ALA A 347 34.19 6.63 21.66
C ALA A 347 32.78 6.03 21.46
N LEU A 348 32.06 6.48 20.42
CA LEU A 348 30.69 6.05 20.12
C LEU A 348 30.65 4.65 19.51
N PRO A 349 29.58 3.87 19.75
CA PRO A 349 29.33 2.63 19.03
C PRO A 349 29.40 2.83 17.52
N VAL A 350 30.12 1.95 16.83
CA VAL A 350 30.35 2.04 15.37
C VAL A 350 29.03 2.15 14.59
N LYS A 351 27.98 1.48 15.06
CA LYS A 351 26.65 1.53 14.45
C LYS A 351 25.92 2.87 14.59
N LEU A 352 26.31 3.76 15.51
CA LEU A 352 25.84 5.15 15.55
C LEU A 352 26.58 6.04 14.54
N VAL A 353 27.72 5.56 14.04
CA VAL A 353 28.66 6.30 13.20
C VAL A 353 28.52 5.92 11.72
N GLU A 354 28.30 4.63 11.45
CA GLU A 354 28.13 4.08 10.11
C GLU A 354 26.69 4.21 9.59
N ARG A 355 26.55 4.69 8.35
CA ARG A 355 25.24 4.90 7.70
C ARG A 355 24.48 3.59 7.55
N TYR A 356 23.18 3.65 7.78
CA TYR A 356 22.22 2.54 7.68
C TYR A 356 22.51 1.36 8.64
N SER A 357 23.31 1.56 9.68
CA SER A 357 23.66 0.52 10.67
C SER A 357 22.64 0.36 11.80
N ILE A 358 21.64 1.25 11.89
CA ILE A 358 20.46 1.09 12.76
C ILE A 358 19.26 0.77 11.88
N SER A 359 18.63 -0.39 12.10
CA SER A 359 17.42 -0.79 11.40
C SER A 359 16.16 -0.38 12.15
N THR A 360 15.07 -0.15 11.43
CA THR A 360 13.75 0.09 12.04
C THR A 360 13.26 -1.12 12.85
N GLU A 361 13.64 -2.33 12.45
CA GLU A 361 13.39 -3.56 13.21
C GLU A 361 14.09 -3.53 14.57
N PHE A 362 15.37 -3.13 14.63
CA PHE A 362 16.09 -2.97 15.89
C PHE A 362 15.42 -1.93 16.80
N LEU A 363 15.00 -0.80 16.24
CA LEU A 363 14.26 0.22 16.99
C LEU A 363 12.95 -0.31 17.56
N SER A 364 12.21 -1.10 16.79
CA SER A 364 10.96 -1.71 17.24
C SER A 364 11.20 -2.77 18.33
N LEU A 365 12.02 -3.77 18.04
CA LEU A 365 12.17 -4.97 18.87
C LEU A 365 13.03 -4.76 20.12
N VAL A 366 14.00 -3.83 20.07
CA VAL A 366 14.93 -3.60 21.17
C VAL A 366 14.62 -2.28 21.89
N VAL A 367 14.52 -1.17 21.17
CA VAL A 367 14.41 0.16 21.79
C VAL A 367 12.98 0.42 22.31
N ALA A 368 11.99 0.36 21.43
CA ALA A 368 10.59 0.66 21.78
C ALA A 368 9.98 -0.39 22.73
N SER A 369 10.33 -1.66 22.54
CA SER A 369 9.80 -2.79 23.33
C SER A 369 10.42 -2.94 24.73
N SER A 370 11.53 -2.24 25.03
CA SER A 370 12.17 -2.32 26.35
C SER A 370 11.31 -1.71 27.45
N SER A 371 11.09 -2.41 28.56
CA SER A 371 10.19 -1.94 29.64
C SER A 371 10.75 -0.83 30.53
N SER A 372 12.06 -0.61 30.51
CA SER A 372 12.76 0.41 31.33
C SER A 372 14.08 0.81 30.65
N ASP A 373 14.64 1.94 31.07
CA ASP A 373 15.89 2.43 30.48
C ASP A 373 17.12 1.68 31.02
N GLU A 374 17.04 1.09 32.22
CA GLU A 374 18.06 0.19 32.76
C GLU A 374 18.19 -1.08 31.91
N ARG A 375 17.06 -1.71 31.57
CA ARG A 375 17.06 -2.89 30.69
C ARG A 375 17.50 -2.53 29.27
N LEU A 376 17.09 -1.36 28.80
CA LEU A 376 17.51 -0.87 27.50
C LEU A 376 19.02 -0.64 27.47
N ALA A 377 19.62 -0.03 28.49
CA ALA A 377 21.07 0.16 28.58
C ALA A 377 21.85 -1.16 28.50
N VAL A 378 21.37 -2.22 29.17
CA VAL A 378 21.94 -3.57 29.06
C VAL A 378 21.83 -4.09 27.62
N ALA A 379 20.63 -4.03 27.02
CA ALA A 379 20.43 -4.49 25.64
C ALA A 379 21.30 -3.71 24.64
N LEU A 380 21.39 -2.40 24.77
CA LEU A 380 22.24 -1.55 23.93
C LEU A 380 23.72 -1.88 24.09
N SER A 381 24.17 -2.24 25.30
CA SER A 381 25.55 -2.70 25.54
C SER A 381 25.88 -3.97 24.76
N HIS A 382 24.89 -4.85 24.51
CA HIS A 382 25.07 -6.04 23.69
C HIS A 382 24.93 -5.76 22.18
N HIS A 383 23.97 -4.94 21.76
CA HIS A 383 23.64 -4.76 20.35
C HIS A 383 24.38 -3.61 19.65
N LEU A 384 24.74 -2.56 20.42
CA LEU A 384 25.47 -1.36 20.02
C LEU A 384 26.68 -1.14 20.97
N PRO A 385 27.60 -2.11 21.13
CA PRO A 385 28.73 -1.93 22.03
C PRO A 385 29.64 -0.78 21.57
N PRO A 386 30.19 0.01 22.50
CA PRO A 386 31.25 0.97 22.18
C PRO A 386 32.53 0.25 21.73
N PRO A 387 33.45 0.93 21.03
CA PRO A 387 34.75 0.37 20.67
C PRO A 387 35.53 -0.07 21.90
N SER A 388 36.33 -1.14 21.79
CA SER A 388 37.02 -1.76 22.95
C SER A 388 37.98 -0.83 23.70
N LEU A 389 38.45 0.25 23.05
CA LEU A 389 39.34 1.26 23.64
C LEU A 389 38.59 2.47 24.23
N SER A 390 37.26 2.48 24.11
CA SER A 390 36.39 3.54 24.62
C SER A 390 36.03 3.28 26.08
N ASN A 391 36.09 4.32 26.92
CA ASN A 391 35.58 4.30 28.29
C ASN A 391 34.09 4.70 28.38
N TRP A 392 33.48 5.05 27.24
CA TRP A 392 32.06 5.41 27.21
C TRP A 392 31.21 4.15 27.34
N ILE A 393 30.10 4.23 28.08
CA ILE A 393 29.18 3.12 28.31
C ILE A 393 27.73 3.57 28.15
N TRP A 394 26.84 2.63 27.84
CA TRP A 394 25.41 2.88 27.89
C TRP A 394 24.95 2.96 29.35
N THR A 395 24.62 4.18 29.79
CA THR A 395 23.90 4.41 31.04
C THR A 395 22.38 4.35 30.80
N PRO A 396 21.55 4.16 31.85
CA PRO A 396 20.10 4.30 31.72
C PRO A 396 19.69 5.66 31.13
N GLU A 397 20.41 6.74 31.46
CA GLU A 397 20.18 8.07 30.89
C GLU A 397 20.37 8.08 29.36
N PHE A 398 21.52 7.60 28.86
CA PHE A 398 21.79 7.55 27.41
C PHE A 398 20.86 6.58 26.66
N ALA A 399 20.46 5.48 27.31
CA ALA A 399 19.44 4.60 26.81
C ALA A 399 18.07 5.30 26.69
N GLY A 400 17.70 6.10 27.68
CA GLY A 400 16.50 6.96 27.63
C GLY A 400 16.56 8.01 26.51
N HIS A 401 17.75 8.53 26.18
CA HIS A 401 17.92 9.47 25.08
C HIS A 401 17.62 8.83 23.71
N ILE A 402 18.20 7.67 23.40
CA ILE A 402 17.92 7.00 22.12
C ILE A 402 16.45 6.58 22.02
N ARG A 403 15.83 6.16 23.12
CA ARG A 403 14.38 5.87 23.17
C ARG A 403 13.56 7.11 22.84
N SER A 404 13.90 8.26 23.41
CA SER A 404 13.18 9.53 23.19
C SER A 404 13.34 10.03 21.76
N ILE A 405 14.55 9.93 21.19
CA ILE A 405 14.82 10.24 19.78
C ILE A 405 14.00 9.35 18.87
N ALA A 406 14.03 8.03 19.08
CA ALA A 406 13.26 7.08 18.28
C ALA A 406 11.75 7.37 18.38
N ALA A 407 11.23 7.65 19.58
CA ALA A 407 9.83 7.99 19.79
C ALA A 407 9.43 9.30 19.07
N ALA A 408 10.28 10.33 19.08
CA ALA A 408 10.02 11.59 18.38
C ALA A 408 9.96 11.40 16.86
N VAL A 409 10.89 10.65 16.28
CA VAL A 409 10.88 10.30 14.84
C VAL A 409 9.61 9.52 14.48
N GLN A 410 9.21 8.55 15.31
CA GLN A 410 8.00 7.76 15.06
C GLN A 410 6.71 8.57 15.17
N GLU A 411 6.61 9.45 16.17
CA GLU A 411 5.44 10.31 16.33
C GLU A 411 5.30 11.27 15.14
N ARG A 412 6.41 11.89 14.71
CA ARG A 412 6.44 12.74 13.51
C ARG A 412 6.04 11.94 12.27
N SER A 413 6.63 10.76 12.09
CA SER A 413 6.32 9.87 10.97
C SER A 413 4.83 9.53 10.89
N ALA A 414 4.22 9.13 12.02
CA ALA A 414 2.80 8.83 12.08
C ALA A 414 1.91 10.05 11.77
N ALA A 415 2.29 11.23 12.25
CA ALA A 415 1.59 12.47 11.95
C ALA A 415 1.62 12.81 10.45
N LEU A 416 2.79 12.68 9.80
CA LEU A 416 2.94 12.94 8.36
C LEU A 416 2.12 11.97 7.51
N VAL A 417 2.12 10.67 7.85
CA VAL A 417 1.26 9.67 7.18
C VAL A 417 -0.22 10.04 7.35
N ALA A 418 -0.65 10.41 8.56
CA ALA A 418 -2.02 10.82 8.80
C ALA A 418 -2.43 12.05 7.97
N ALA A 419 -1.56 13.06 7.88
CA ALA A 419 -1.81 14.26 7.08
C ALA A 419 -1.93 13.95 5.58
N ALA A 420 -1.04 13.11 5.05
CA ALA A 420 -1.11 12.65 3.66
C ALA A 420 -2.40 11.85 3.40
N THR A 421 -2.78 10.94 4.31
CA THR A 421 -4.03 10.17 4.22
C THR A 421 -5.25 11.09 4.19
N VAL A 422 -5.38 12.03 5.14
CA VAL A 422 -6.52 12.96 5.17
C VAL A 422 -6.52 13.88 3.95
N GLY A 423 -5.35 14.37 3.52
CA GLY A 423 -5.22 15.17 2.30
C GLY A 423 -5.66 14.41 1.05
N LEU A 424 -5.34 13.12 0.94
CA LEU A 424 -5.77 12.28 -0.18
C LEU A 424 -7.27 11.96 -0.15
N LEU A 425 -7.86 11.72 1.03
CA LEU A 425 -9.30 11.58 1.17
C LEU A 425 -10.05 12.87 0.79
N ALA A 426 -9.50 14.03 1.14
CA ALA A 426 -10.07 15.31 0.72
C ALA A 426 -9.86 15.61 -0.76
N CYS A 427 -8.77 15.13 -1.37
CA CYS A 427 -8.56 15.21 -2.82
C CYS A 427 -9.72 14.55 -3.59
N THR A 428 -10.17 13.38 -3.14
CA THR A 428 -11.28 12.62 -3.75
C THR A 428 -12.67 13.00 -3.23
N ARG A 429 -12.76 14.02 -2.36
CA ARG A 429 -14.02 14.53 -1.77
C ARG A 429 -14.70 13.55 -0.82
N GLU A 430 -13.94 12.63 -0.24
CA GLU A 430 -14.42 11.72 0.81
C GLU A 430 -14.53 12.43 2.17
N ILE A 431 -13.64 13.40 2.40
CA ILE A 431 -13.58 14.28 3.57
C ILE A 431 -13.61 15.73 3.08
N GLU A 432 -14.23 16.63 3.84
CA GLU A 432 -14.24 18.07 3.57
C GLU A 432 -13.53 18.82 4.69
N PHE A 433 -12.64 19.74 4.31
CA PHE A 433 -12.03 20.68 5.25
C PHE A 433 -12.98 21.87 5.50
N LYS A 434 -12.99 22.38 6.73
CA LYS A 434 -13.53 23.71 7.02
C LYS A 434 -12.79 24.77 6.20
N ASN A 435 -13.55 25.70 5.64
CA ASN A 435 -13.04 26.80 4.84
C ASN A 435 -12.00 27.60 5.65
N THR A 436 -10.72 27.42 5.33
CA THR A 436 -9.55 27.94 6.08
C THR A 436 -9.51 29.46 6.14
N THR A 437 -10.26 30.14 5.28
CA THR A 437 -10.45 31.60 5.28
C THR A 437 -11.03 32.12 6.59
N LEU A 438 -11.90 31.35 7.27
CA LEU A 438 -12.49 31.75 8.55
C LEU A 438 -11.48 31.70 9.71
N LEU A 439 -10.54 30.75 9.72
CA LEU A 439 -9.51 30.65 10.76
C LEU A 439 -8.48 31.80 10.71
N ARG A 440 -8.24 32.38 9.53
CA ARG A 440 -7.40 33.58 9.38
C ARG A 440 -8.10 34.86 9.85
N LEU A 441 -9.43 34.93 9.72
CA LEU A 441 -10.23 36.06 10.21
C LEU A 441 -10.40 36.03 11.73
N GLU A 442 -10.60 34.86 12.32
CA GLU A 442 -10.68 34.70 13.78
C GLU A 442 -9.35 35.00 14.50
N SER A 443 -8.21 34.83 13.82
CA SER A 443 -6.88 35.17 14.37
C SER A 443 -6.46 36.63 14.15
N GLN A 444 -7.17 37.40 13.30
CA GLN A 444 -6.90 38.82 13.06
C GLN A 444 -7.95 39.78 13.66
N GLY A 445 -9.08 39.26 14.16
CA GLY A 445 -10.14 40.05 14.78
C GLY A 445 -10.14 39.99 16.31
N ASN A 446 -9.09 40.45 16.99
CA ASN A 446 -9.15 40.72 18.43
C ASN A 446 -8.33 41.96 18.81
N SER A 447 -8.80 43.13 18.40
CA SER A 447 -8.42 44.41 19.01
C SER A 447 -9.45 45.51 18.76
N SER A 448 -10.66 45.38 19.32
CA SER A 448 -11.49 46.55 19.66
C SER A 448 -12.52 46.15 20.71
N GLN A 449 -12.43 46.76 21.90
CA GLN A 449 -13.54 46.82 22.85
C GLN A 449 -14.65 47.68 22.24
N GLU A 450 -15.90 47.22 22.27
CA GLU A 450 -17.04 48.11 22.57
C GLU A 450 -18.34 47.35 22.91
N GLN A 451 -18.80 47.65 24.12
CA GLN A 451 -20.18 47.82 24.61
C GLN A 451 -21.25 46.74 24.36
N ALA A 452 -21.61 46.12 25.48
CA ALA A 452 -22.84 45.37 25.68
C ALA A 452 -24.08 46.21 25.34
N THR A 453 -24.84 45.76 24.36
CA THR A 453 -26.27 46.08 24.25
C THR A 453 -27.05 44.76 24.19
N THR A 454 -27.92 44.59 25.17
CA THR A 454 -28.79 43.44 25.35
C THR A 454 -29.83 43.44 24.24
N GLN A 455 -29.73 42.52 23.30
CA GLN A 455 -30.84 42.13 22.43
C GLN A 455 -31.04 40.62 22.53
N GLU A 456 -32.27 40.26 22.87
CA GLU A 456 -32.76 38.90 23.04
C GLU A 456 -32.56 38.11 21.74
N HIS A 457 -31.58 37.20 21.73
CA HIS A 457 -31.54 36.14 20.74
C HIS A 457 -32.51 35.04 21.17
N THR A 458 -33.66 35.01 20.51
CA THR A 458 -34.55 33.85 20.43
C THR A 458 -33.73 32.58 20.24
N VAL A 459 -33.89 31.66 21.19
CA VAL A 459 -33.44 30.27 21.11
C VAL A 459 -34.09 29.65 19.89
N GLN A 460 -33.35 29.54 18.78
CA GLN A 460 -33.75 28.69 17.67
C GLN A 460 -33.46 27.25 18.07
N ASN A 461 -34.55 26.53 18.37
CA ASN A 461 -34.59 25.08 18.50
C ASN A 461 -33.85 24.42 17.33
N PHE A 462 -32.75 23.72 17.63
CA PHE A 462 -32.18 22.73 16.74
C PHE A 462 -33.06 21.47 16.75
N GLU A 463 -34.22 21.56 16.11
CA GLU A 463 -35.03 20.40 15.74
C GLU A 463 -35.39 20.47 14.26
N THR A 464 -34.51 19.91 13.43
CA THR A 464 -34.91 19.22 12.20
C THR A 464 -33.86 18.14 11.92
N PRO A 465 -34.25 16.86 11.76
CA PRO A 465 -33.34 15.83 11.30
C PRO A 465 -32.85 16.18 9.90
N ILE A 466 -31.54 16.10 9.68
CA ILE A 466 -30.94 16.23 8.34
C ILE A 466 -31.59 15.15 7.44
N PRO A 467 -32.28 15.52 6.35
CA PRO A 467 -32.90 14.54 5.46
C PRO A 467 -31.81 13.66 4.84
N GLY A 468 -31.78 12.36 5.20
CA GLY A 468 -30.78 11.39 4.72
C GLY A 468 -30.19 10.48 5.80
N TRP A 469 -30.39 10.79 7.09
CA TRP A 469 -29.88 10.00 8.24
C TRP A 469 -30.52 8.61 8.44
N GLN A 470 -31.14 8.03 7.40
CA GLN A 470 -31.77 6.70 7.49
C GLN A 470 -30.78 5.53 7.49
N LYS A 471 -29.48 5.77 7.32
CA LYS A 471 -28.45 4.72 7.22
C LYS A 471 -27.42 4.68 8.36
N GLY A 472 -27.43 5.60 9.32
CA GLY A 472 -26.35 5.68 10.33
C GLY A 472 -25.03 6.21 9.75
N PRO A 473 -23.99 6.40 10.59
CA PRO A 473 -22.71 6.98 10.15
C PRO A 473 -21.98 6.06 9.16
N GLU A 474 -21.44 6.62 8.07
CA GLU A 474 -20.60 5.87 7.12
C GLU A 474 -19.16 5.67 7.68
N GLU A 475 -18.66 4.44 7.61
CA GLU A 475 -17.27 4.11 7.91
C GLU A 475 -16.44 4.04 6.63
N LEU A 476 -15.54 5.00 6.46
CA LEU A 476 -14.51 5.00 5.43
C LEU A 476 -13.31 4.21 5.92
N VAL A 477 -12.98 3.12 5.23
CA VAL A 477 -11.88 2.23 5.62
C VAL A 477 -10.66 2.45 4.75
N VAL A 478 -9.53 2.71 5.40
CA VAL A 478 -8.20 2.67 4.80
C VAL A 478 -7.59 1.29 5.07
N ALA A 479 -7.44 0.48 4.03
CA ALA A 479 -6.77 -0.80 4.07
C ALA A 479 -5.27 -0.62 4.24
N VAL A 480 -4.72 -1.02 5.39
CA VAL A 480 -3.31 -0.83 5.70
C VAL A 480 -2.52 -2.13 5.65
N SER A 481 -1.29 -2.07 5.12
CA SER A 481 -0.32 -3.16 5.16
C SER A 481 1.12 -2.60 5.20
N GLY A 482 2.09 -3.43 5.58
CA GLY A 482 3.50 -3.06 5.63
C GLY A 482 4.13 -3.26 7.01
N GLY A 483 5.40 -3.63 7.02
CA GLY A 483 6.09 -4.06 8.24
C GLY A 483 6.20 -2.98 9.33
N VAL A 484 6.20 -1.69 8.98
CA VAL A 484 6.25 -0.62 10.00
C VAL A 484 4.89 -0.49 10.67
N ILE A 485 3.82 -0.31 9.90
CA ILE A 485 2.48 -0.12 10.47
C ILE A 485 1.94 -1.35 11.22
N GLN A 486 2.36 -2.55 10.81
CA GLN A 486 1.92 -3.81 11.45
C GLN A 486 2.76 -4.22 12.67
N HIS A 487 4.04 -3.85 12.74
CA HIS A 487 4.94 -4.39 13.76
C HIS A 487 5.64 -3.33 14.62
N TYR A 488 5.63 -2.05 14.25
CA TYR A 488 6.19 -1.02 15.12
C TYR A 488 5.18 -0.68 16.24
N PRO A 489 5.56 -0.75 17.53
CA PRO A 489 4.64 -0.59 18.65
C PRO A 489 3.76 0.67 18.57
N HIS A 490 2.44 0.45 18.59
CA HIS A 490 1.39 1.50 18.57
C HIS A 490 1.44 2.44 17.36
N TYR A 491 2.14 2.10 16.28
CA TYR A 491 2.30 3.00 15.14
C TYR A 491 0.97 3.24 14.40
N LYS A 492 0.21 2.17 14.11
CA LYS A 492 -1.16 2.28 13.55
C LYS A 492 -2.07 3.13 14.44
N ASP A 493 -2.03 2.91 15.76
CA ASP A 493 -2.84 3.66 16.73
C ASP A 493 -2.44 5.15 16.79
N ARG A 494 -1.15 5.47 16.59
CA ARG A 494 -0.67 6.85 16.46
C ARG A 494 -1.23 7.51 15.21
N ILE A 495 -1.17 6.83 14.05
CA ILE A 495 -1.73 7.36 12.80
C ILE A 495 -3.24 7.57 12.96
N GLN A 496 -3.97 6.59 13.48
CA GLN A 496 -5.42 6.69 13.70
C GLN A 496 -5.77 7.90 14.57
N ARG A 497 -5.08 8.09 15.71
CA ARG A 497 -5.31 9.24 16.59
C ARG A 497 -5.08 10.58 15.89
N GLN A 498 -4.09 10.68 15.01
CA GLN A 498 -3.84 11.90 14.25
C GLN A 498 -4.89 12.12 13.16
N ILE A 499 -5.33 11.06 12.46
CA ILE A 499 -6.46 11.12 11.53
C ILE A 499 -7.72 11.64 12.25
N ASP A 500 -8.06 11.06 13.40
CA ASP A 500 -9.23 11.46 14.19
C ASP A 500 -9.16 12.95 14.57
N ARG A 501 -8.01 13.42 15.04
CA ARG A 501 -7.79 14.83 15.40
C ARG A 501 -7.94 15.77 14.20
N LEU A 502 -7.42 15.38 13.04
CA LEU A 502 -7.53 16.16 11.81
C LEU A 502 -8.98 16.25 11.33
N ILE A 503 -9.72 15.14 11.34
CA ILE A 503 -11.14 15.10 10.97
C ILE A 503 -11.99 15.89 11.96
N LEU A 504 -11.76 15.76 13.27
CA LEU A 504 -12.44 16.57 14.28
C LEU A 504 -12.24 18.07 14.05
N SER A 505 -11.04 18.47 13.62
CA SER A 505 -10.72 19.87 13.31
C SER A 505 -11.43 20.35 12.05
N ALA A 506 -11.58 19.47 11.05
CA ALA A 506 -12.37 19.73 9.85
C ALA A 506 -13.87 19.89 10.15
N GLY A 507 -14.35 19.39 11.31
CA GLY A 507 -15.74 19.50 11.75
C GLY A 507 -16.63 18.38 11.25
N PRO A 508 -17.96 18.48 11.49
CA PRO A 508 -18.91 17.45 11.10
C PRO A 508 -18.83 17.15 9.62
N GLN A 509 -18.60 15.88 9.29
CA GLN A 509 -18.55 15.41 7.91
C GLN A 509 -19.97 15.05 7.45
N GLY A 510 -20.24 15.20 6.14
CA GLY A 510 -21.51 14.77 5.55
C GLY A 510 -21.80 13.30 5.89
N GLU A 511 -23.05 12.98 6.17
CA GLU A 511 -23.51 11.61 6.53
C GLU A 511 -22.84 11.01 7.79
N GLY A 512 -22.16 11.82 8.62
CA GLY A 512 -21.49 11.34 9.83
C GLY A 512 -20.24 10.48 9.55
N LYS A 513 -19.58 10.68 8.40
CA LYS A 513 -18.40 9.92 7.98
C LYS A 513 -17.30 9.88 9.02
N SER A 514 -16.77 8.69 9.26
CA SER A 514 -15.60 8.43 10.11
C SER A 514 -14.55 7.61 9.35
N VAL A 515 -13.27 7.81 9.64
CA VAL A 515 -12.17 7.13 8.93
C VAL A 515 -11.47 6.13 9.85
N PHE A 516 -11.32 4.89 9.40
CA PHE A 516 -10.69 3.82 10.17
C PHE A 516 -9.58 3.11 9.39
N LEU A 517 -8.44 2.94 10.04
CA LEU A 517 -7.37 2.07 9.55
C LEU A 517 -7.70 0.61 9.88
N ARG A 518 -7.80 -0.24 8.86
CA ARG A 518 -8.00 -1.69 9.04
C ARG A 518 -6.92 -2.47 8.35
N GLU A 519 -6.34 -3.42 9.09
CA GLU A 519 -5.24 -4.23 8.58
C GLU A 519 -5.73 -5.19 7.50
N ALA A 520 -5.05 -5.15 6.37
CA ALA A 520 -5.16 -6.13 5.30
C ALA A 520 -3.88 -6.96 5.32
N SER A 521 -3.74 -7.83 6.32
CA SER A 521 -2.58 -8.71 6.48
C SER A 521 -2.41 -9.58 5.24
N ASP A 522 -1.27 -9.44 4.58
CA ASP A 522 -0.97 -10.03 3.28
C ASP A 522 -1.85 -9.53 2.12
N GLY A 523 -2.38 -8.31 2.23
CA GLY A 523 -3.23 -7.69 1.21
C GLY A 523 -2.57 -7.64 -0.18
N GLY A 524 -1.23 -7.58 -0.24
CA GLY A 524 -0.49 -7.68 -1.49
C GLY A 524 -0.74 -8.99 -2.24
N ILE A 525 -0.62 -10.15 -1.57
CA ILE A 525 -0.77 -11.47 -2.22
C ILE A 525 -2.24 -11.88 -2.34
N VAL A 526 -3.05 -11.65 -1.31
CA VAL A 526 -4.49 -11.95 -1.35
C VAL A 526 -5.18 -11.08 -2.40
N GLY A 527 -4.85 -9.79 -2.44
CA GLY A 527 -5.45 -8.84 -3.35
C GLY A 527 -5.30 -9.20 -4.82
N VAL A 528 -4.15 -9.72 -5.24
CA VAL A 528 -3.96 -10.12 -6.64
C VAL A 528 -4.61 -11.45 -6.98
N GLY A 529 -4.77 -12.36 -6.01
CA GLY A 529 -5.65 -13.53 -6.19
C GLY A 529 -7.11 -13.12 -6.38
N VAL A 530 -7.58 -12.16 -5.57
CA VAL A 530 -8.93 -11.58 -5.68
C VAL A 530 -9.15 -10.87 -7.02
N LEU A 531 -8.20 -10.03 -7.44
CA LEU A 531 -8.30 -9.31 -8.72
C LEU A 531 -8.24 -10.27 -9.91
N ALA A 532 -7.40 -11.32 -9.85
CA ALA A 532 -7.39 -12.37 -10.88
C ALA A 532 -8.76 -13.05 -11.00
N GLY A 533 -9.45 -13.32 -9.88
CA GLY A 533 -10.81 -13.85 -9.90
C GLY A 533 -11.85 -12.87 -10.42
N SER A 534 -11.71 -11.58 -10.11
CA SER A 534 -12.59 -10.53 -10.63
C SER A 534 -12.54 -10.45 -12.16
N VAL A 535 -11.33 -10.48 -12.72
CA VAL A 535 -11.11 -10.46 -14.18
C VAL A 535 -11.57 -11.76 -14.84
N ALA A 536 -11.34 -12.92 -14.20
CA ALA A 536 -11.78 -14.20 -14.75
C ALA A 536 -13.31 -14.31 -14.83
N GLY A 537 -14.03 -13.81 -13.82
CA GLY A 537 -15.50 -13.79 -13.82
C GLY A 537 -16.10 -12.88 -14.89
N GLU A 538 -15.45 -11.76 -15.22
CA GLU A 538 -15.86 -10.88 -16.35
C GLU A 538 -15.67 -11.57 -17.71
N ILE A 539 -14.64 -12.39 -17.86
CA ILE A 539 -14.35 -13.11 -19.11
C ILE A 539 -15.38 -14.23 -19.38
N GLU A 540 -15.87 -14.91 -18.34
CA GLU A 540 -16.93 -15.94 -18.49
C GLU A 540 -18.29 -15.34 -18.90
N GLY A 541 -18.54 -14.06 -18.61
CA GLY A 541 -19.74 -13.35 -19.08
C GLY A 541 -19.76 -13.03 -20.58
N ILE A 542 -18.64 -13.21 -21.30
CA ILE A 542 -18.49 -12.83 -22.71
C ILE A 542 -18.34 -14.06 -23.65
N VAL A 543 -18.25 -15.29 -23.13
CA VAL A 543 -18.21 -16.50 -23.97
C VAL A 543 -19.34 -17.45 -23.60
N GLY A 544 -20.48 -17.26 -24.25
CA GLY A 544 -21.65 -18.11 -24.08
C GLY A 544 -22.75 -17.87 -25.10
N SER A 545 -22.42 -17.86 -26.41
CA SER A 545 -23.24 -18.47 -27.47
C SER A 545 -22.82 -17.94 -28.83
N THR A 546 -21.97 -18.67 -29.56
CA THR A 546 -22.18 -18.91 -30.98
C THR A 546 -21.19 -19.97 -31.48
N LEU A 547 -21.75 -20.97 -32.16
CA LEU A 547 -21.08 -22.04 -32.93
C LEU A 547 -20.56 -23.17 -32.03
N GLU A 548 -21.00 -24.42 -32.12
CA GLU A 548 -21.46 -25.29 -33.22
C GLU A 548 -22.54 -26.25 -32.65
N SER A 549 -23.37 -27.02 -33.33
CA SER A 549 -23.77 -27.24 -34.73
C SER A 549 -24.95 -28.22 -34.61
N ASP A 550 -26.01 -28.04 -35.39
CA ASP A 550 -26.60 -29.22 -36.03
C ASP A 550 -27.33 -28.81 -37.32
N ARG A 551 -26.80 -29.36 -38.42
CA ARG A 551 -27.40 -29.30 -39.75
C ARG A 551 -28.32 -30.52 -39.90
N SER A 552 -29.35 -30.30 -40.71
CA SER A 552 -30.08 -31.26 -41.53
C SER A 552 -30.97 -32.31 -40.84
N HIS A 553 -32.29 -32.06 -40.92
CA HIS A 553 -33.17 -32.99 -41.62
C HIS A 553 -34.31 -32.24 -42.34
N THR A 554 -34.19 -32.15 -43.67
CA THR A 554 -35.32 -32.02 -44.60
C THR A 554 -35.91 -33.41 -44.87
N SER A 555 -37.21 -33.61 -44.65
CA SER A 555 -38.07 -34.54 -45.41
C SER A 555 -39.51 -34.45 -44.85
N VAL A 556 -40.44 -33.81 -45.57
CA VAL A 556 -41.54 -34.44 -46.34
C VAL A 556 -42.81 -34.68 -45.52
N LYS A 557 -43.88 -34.08 -46.04
CA LYS A 557 -45.30 -34.32 -45.75
C LYS A 557 -45.62 -35.81 -45.84
N ASP A 558 -46.49 -36.31 -44.95
CA ASP A 558 -47.63 -37.13 -45.34
C ASP A 558 -48.64 -37.29 -44.19
N ASP A 559 -49.89 -36.95 -44.53
CA ASP A 559 -51.17 -37.54 -44.15
C ASP A 559 -51.34 -38.23 -42.79
N ILE A 560 -52.17 -37.65 -41.90
CA ILE A 560 -53.23 -38.43 -41.21
C ILE A 560 -54.54 -37.63 -41.16
N LYS A 561 -55.56 -38.27 -41.75
CA LYS A 561 -56.95 -37.85 -41.87
C LYS A 561 -57.66 -37.74 -40.52
N SER A 562 -58.47 -36.69 -40.41
CA SER A 562 -59.65 -36.61 -39.55
C SER A 562 -60.70 -37.63 -39.98
N THR A 563 -61.07 -38.56 -39.11
CA THR A 563 -62.39 -39.21 -39.17
C THR A 563 -62.86 -39.52 -37.76
N GLN A 564 -63.75 -38.64 -37.29
CA GLN A 564 -64.56 -38.79 -36.09
C GLN A 564 -65.91 -39.35 -36.57
N PHE A 565 -66.25 -40.57 -36.18
CA PHE A 565 -67.62 -41.10 -36.28
C PHE A 565 -67.93 -41.98 -35.08
N HIS A 566 -69.12 -41.72 -34.52
CA HIS A 566 -69.79 -42.29 -33.34
C HIS A 566 -69.75 -43.81 -33.17
N LYS A 567 -69.81 -44.26 -31.91
CA LYS A 567 -70.97 -45.01 -31.36
C LYS A 567 -70.96 -45.13 -29.82
N ASP A 568 -72.05 -44.63 -29.23
CA ASP A 568 -72.90 -45.21 -28.17
C ASP A 568 -72.25 -45.99 -27.00
N ASN A 569 -72.23 -45.36 -25.81
CA ASN A 569 -73.11 -45.69 -24.68
C ASN A 569 -72.93 -44.69 -23.51
#